data_AF-A0A093ZZR5-F1
#
_entry.id   AF-A0A093ZZR5-F1
#
_cell.length_a   1.000
_cell.length_b   1.000
_cell.length_c   1.000
_cell.angle_alpha   90.00
_cell.angle_beta   90.00
_cell.angle_gamma   90.00
#
_symmetry.space_group_name_H-M   'P 1'
#
loop_
_entity.id
_entity.type
_entity.pdbx_description
1 polymer ?
#
loop_
_entity_poly.entity_id
_entity_poly.type
_entity_poly.pdbx_seq_one_letter_code
_entity_poly.pdbx_strand_id
1 'polypeptide(L)'
;MTVTAADAGSIPIFLLKTKSIPHDGYEEFFSAAKLEGHELAPTFVPVLEHKLLEPGLDTVRQLLRSQHINNSNDEGTYGGMIFTSQRAVEAFASL
;
A
#
# COMPACT_ATOMS: atom_id res chain seq x y z
N MET A 1 20.38 -1.96 -2.90
CA MET A 1 19.97 -3.10 -2.05
C MET A 1 21.05 -4.16 -2.18
N THR A 2 21.90 -4.27 -1.17
CA THR A 2 22.96 -5.28 -1.10
C THR A 2 22.32 -6.60 -0.70
N VAL A 3 22.21 -7.54 -1.64
CA VAL A 3 21.86 -8.93 -1.35
C VAL A 3 23.08 -9.53 -0.67
N THR A 4 23.06 -9.63 0.65
CA THR A 4 24.01 -10.48 1.38
C THR A 4 23.77 -11.91 0.91
N ALA A 5 24.84 -12.55 0.44
CA ALA A 5 24.84 -13.93 -0.04
C ALA A 5 24.08 -14.80 0.97
N ALA A 6 23.11 -15.58 0.48
CA ALA A 6 22.46 -16.59 1.29
C ALA A 6 23.56 -17.46 1.90
N ASP A 7 23.66 -17.48 3.23
CA ASP A 7 24.42 -18.52 3.92
C ASP A 7 23.91 -19.85 3.39
N ALA A 8 24.81 -20.69 2.88
CA ALA A 8 24.54 -21.86 2.05
C ALA A 8 23.67 -22.97 2.71
N GLY A 9 23.03 -22.69 3.86
CA GLY A 9 22.11 -23.57 4.56
C GLY A 9 20.76 -22.95 4.97
N SER A 10 20.50 -21.66 4.67
CA SER A 10 19.24 -20.99 5.02
C SER A 10 18.26 -20.90 3.84
N ILE A 11 16.95 -21.01 4.14
CA ILE A 11 15.89 -20.92 3.13
C ILE A 11 15.46 -19.45 2.99
N PRO A 12 15.56 -18.84 1.80
CA PRO A 12 15.14 -17.46 1.60
C PRO A 12 13.61 -17.32 1.63
N ILE A 13 13.11 -16.30 2.33
CA ILE A 13 11.69 -15.92 2.35
C ILE A 13 11.56 -14.49 1.86
N PHE A 14 10.85 -14.28 0.76
CA PHE A 14 10.59 -12.93 0.25
C PHE A 14 9.26 -12.40 0.77
N LEU A 15 9.32 -11.39 1.63
CA LEU A 15 8.16 -10.70 2.15
C LEU A 15 7.79 -9.57 1.19
N LEU A 16 6.74 -9.78 0.39
CA LEU A 16 6.23 -8.81 -0.59
C LEU A 16 5.42 -7.70 0.10
N LYS A 17 6.08 -6.94 0.98
CA LYS A 17 5.50 -5.85 1.74
C LYS A 17 6.57 -4.85 2.15
N THR A 18 6.14 -3.64 2.51
CA THR A 18 6.99 -2.71 3.25
C THR A 18 7.10 -3.16 4.70
N LYS A 19 8.32 -3.14 5.25
CA LYS A 19 8.57 -3.49 6.65
C LYS A 19 7.79 -2.56 7.59
N SER A 20 7.04 -3.15 8.53
CA SER A 20 6.37 -2.42 9.59
C SER A 20 7.38 -1.89 10.61
N ILE A 21 7.13 -0.70 11.18
CA ILE A 21 8.01 -0.03 12.17
C ILE A 21 7.18 0.30 13.42
N PRO A 22 7.70 0.11 14.65
CA PRO A 22 9.06 -0.31 14.99
C PRO A 22 9.34 -1.82 14.84
N HIS A 23 8.29 -2.64 14.80
CA HIS A 23 8.37 -4.10 14.79
C HIS A 23 7.61 -4.68 13.59
N ASP A 24 8.13 -5.76 13.02
CA ASP A 24 7.47 -6.53 11.97
C ASP A 24 7.32 -7.99 12.40
N GLY A 25 6.08 -8.38 12.73
CA GLY A 25 5.80 -9.71 13.25
C GLY A 25 6.13 -10.85 12.27
N TYR A 26 6.17 -10.60 10.96
CA TYR A 26 6.59 -11.64 10.00
C TYR A 26 8.09 -11.84 10.04
N GLU A 27 8.88 -10.76 10.09
CA GLU A 27 10.33 -10.87 10.25
C GLU A 27 10.67 -11.55 11.58
N GLU A 28 10.03 -11.14 12.68
CA GLU A 28 10.26 -11.74 14.00
C GLU A 28 9.92 -13.22 14.03
N PHE A 29 8.75 -13.60 13.46
CA PHE A 29 8.33 -14.99 13.39
C PHE A 29 9.27 -15.83 12.52
N PHE A 30 9.56 -15.40 11.30
CA PHE A 30 10.37 -16.18 10.37
C PHE A 30 11.85 -16.20 10.75
N SER A 31 12.38 -15.16 11.39
CA SER A 31 13.76 -15.19 11.90
C SER A 31 13.95 -16.13 13.08
N ALA A 32 12.87 -16.45 13.82
CA ALA A 32 12.90 -17.38 14.94
C ALA A 32 12.47 -18.81 14.55
N ALA A 33 11.77 -18.96 13.43
CA ALA A 33 11.25 -20.25 12.96
C ALA A 33 12.31 -21.03 12.16
N LYS A 34 12.21 -22.36 12.25
CA LYS A 34 12.97 -23.29 11.40
C LYS A 34 12.01 -24.13 10.59
N LEU A 35 12.38 -24.40 9.34
CA LEU A 35 11.65 -25.30 8.46
C LEU A 35 12.53 -26.52 8.18
N GLU A 36 12.09 -27.70 8.62
CA GLU A 36 12.84 -28.96 8.44
C GLU A 36 14.28 -28.90 8.99
N GLY A 37 14.48 -28.12 10.06
CA GLY A 37 15.80 -27.90 10.68
C GLY A 37 16.64 -26.82 10.01
N HIS A 38 16.19 -26.23 8.90
CA HIS A 38 16.85 -25.11 8.24
C HIS A 38 16.39 -23.77 8.81
N GLU A 39 17.35 -22.85 8.98
CA GLU A 39 17.06 -21.45 9.29
C GLU A 39 16.34 -20.78 8.12
N LEU A 40 15.48 -19.82 8.43
CA LEU A 40 14.78 -19.02 7.42
C LEU A 40 15.40 -17.62 7.35
N ALA A 41 15.52 -17.10 6.13
CA ALA A 41 16.10 -15.79 5.87
C ALA A 41 15.04 -14.84 5.27
N PRO A 42 14.21 -14.19 6.09
CA PRO A 42 13.21 -13.23 5.61
C PRO A 42 13.88 -11.98 5.02
N THR A 43 13.47 -11.60 3.82
CA THR A 43 13.93 -10.40 3.10
C THR A 43 12.72 -9.62 2.60
N PHE A 44 12.65 -8.34 2.94
CA PHE A 44 11.58 -7.46 2.47
C PHE A 44 11.81 -7.04 1.02
N VAL A 45 10.79 -7.27 0.20
CA VAL A 45 10.70 -6.77 -1.18
C VAL A 45 9.52 -5.80 -1.23
N PRO A 46 9.77 -4.48 -1.28
CA PRO A 46 8.69 -3.51 -1.37
C PRO A 46 7.99 -3.63 -2.73
N VAL A 47 6.69 -3.93 -2.70
CA VAL A 47 5.87 -4.15 -3.92
C VAL A 47 4.75 -3.14 -4.11
N LEU A 48 4.48 -2.31 -3.11
CA LEU A 48 3.45 -1.27 -3.19
C LEU A 48 4.08 0.10 -2.92
N GLU A 49 3.95 0.98 -3.90
CA GLU A 49 4.25 2.40 -3.77
C GLU A 49 2.93 3.17 -3.83
N HIS A 50 2.66 3.96 -2.78
CA HIS A 50 1.50 4.84 -2.76
C HIS A 50 1.93 6.22 -3.20
N LYS A 51 1.50 6.64 -4.39
CA LYS A 51 1.68 8.01 -4.89
C LYS A 51 0.32 8.64 -5.08
N LEU A 52 0.19 9.89 -4.65
CA LEU A 52 -0.93 10.72 -5.05
C LEU A 52 -0.78 11.04 -6.54
N LEU A 53 -1.84 10.81 -7.30
CA LEU A 53 -1.89 11.15 -8.70
C LEU A 53 -2.52 12.54 -8.81
N GLU A 54 -1.70 13.59 -8.76
CA GLU A 54 -2.16 14.99 -8.79
C GLU A 54 -3.18 15.28 -9.90
N PRO A 55 -3.03 14.81 -11.16
CA PRO A 55 -4.05 15.07 -12.19
C PRO A 55 -5.42 14.45 -11.86
N GLY A 56 -5.43 13.29 -11.20
CA GLY A 56 -6.66 12.65 -10.74
C GLY A 56 -7.29 13.42 -9.58
N LEU A 57 -6.46 13.90 -8.63
CA LEU A 57 -6.91 14.75 -7.54
C LEU A 57 -7.46 16.09 -8.02
N ASP A 58 -6.83 16.71 -9.02
CA ASP A 58 -7.33 17.93 -9.67
C ASP A 58 -8.71 17.71 -10.31
N THR A 59 -8.89 16.57 -10.97
CA THR A 59 -10.19 16.18 -11.55
C THR A 59 -11.26 16.07 -10.46
N VAL A 60 -10.97 15.36 -9.36
CA VAL A 60 -11.91 15.24 -8.23
C VAL A 60 -12.19 16.60 -7.60
N ARG A 61 -11.17 17.45 -7.41
CA ARG A 61 -11.31 18.81 -6.90
C ARG A 61 -12.23 19.65 -7.76
N GLN A 62 -12.10 19.56 -9.08
CA GLN A 62 -12.97 20.28 -10.02
C GLN A 62 -14.41 19.78 -9.94
N LEU A 63 -14.63 18.46 -9.93
CA LEU A 63 -15.97 17.88 -9.80
C LEU A 63 -16.67 18.33 -8.52
N LEU A 64 -15.96 18.39 -7.40
CA LEU A 64 -16.49 18.87 -6.12
C LEU A 64 -16.80 20.36 -6.16
N ARG A 65 -15.87 21.20 -6.64
CA ARG A 65 -16.04 22.67 -6.69
C ARG A 65 -17.13 23.11 -7.65
N SER A 66 -17.27 22.41 -8.77
CA SER A 66 -18.35 22.64 -9.75
C SER A 66 -19.66 21.97 -9.35
N GLN A 67 -19.74 21.31 -8.19
CA GLN A 67 -20.94 20.63 -7.69
C GLN A 67 -21.47 19.53 -8.64
N HIS A 68 -20.61 18.91 -9.45
CA HIS A 68 -20.98 17.85 -10.37
C HIS A 68 -21.16 16.47 -9.69
N ILE A 69 -20.93 16.39 -8.37
CA ILE A 69 -21.30 15.25 -7.55
C ILE A 69 -22.60 15.61 -6.82
N ASN A 70 -23.74 15.30 -7.44
CA ASN A 70 -25.06 15.63 -6.93
C ASN A 70 -26.11 14.62 -7.43
N ASN A 71 -27.30 14.64 -6.83
CA ASN A 71 -28.43 13.78 -7.18
C ASN A 71 -29.50 14.50 -8.03
N SER A 72 -29.13 15.59 -8.70
CA SER A 72 -30.01 16.39 -9.54
C SER A 72 -29.89 15.95 -10.99
N ASN A 73 -31.03 15.73 -11.64
CA ASN A 73 -31.12 15.07 -12.95
C ASN A 73 -30.57 15.86 -14.15
N ASP A 74 -30.28 17.16 -13.99
CA ASP A 74 -29.93 18.03 -15.14
C ASP A 74 -28.42 18.34 -15.28
N GLU A 75 -27.61 18.26 -14.22
CA GLU A 75 -26.19 18.68 -14.26
C GLU A 75 -25.22 17.79 -13.45
N GLY A 76 -25.69 16.78 -12.71
CA GLY A 76 -24.84 15.87 -11.95
C GLY A 76 -24.12 14.85 -12.85
N THR A 77 -22.79 14.83 -12.82
CA THR A 77 -21.99 13.79 -13.51
C THR A 77 -21.95 12.49 -12.69
N TYR A 78 -21.91 12.61 -11.36
CA TYR A 78 -21.87 11.46 -10.45
C TYR A 78 -22.88 11.64 -9.32
N GLY A 79 -23.60 10.57 -8.95
CA GLY A 79 -24.56 10.58 -7.84
C GLY A 79 -23.93 10.49 -6.44
N GLY A 80 -22.62 10.24 -6.36
CA GLY A 80 -21.90 10.07 -5.11
C GLY A 80 -20.45 9.63 -5.32
N MET A 81 -19.74 9.39 -4.22
CA MET A 81 -18.32 9.02 -4.21
C MET A 81 -18.10 7.88 -3.21
N ILE A 82 -17.25 6.91 -3.57
CA ILE A 82 -16.92 5.74 -2.73
C ILE A 82 -15.42 5.74 -2.46
N PHE A 83 -15.05 5.59 -1.18
CA PHE A 83 -13.66 5.39 -0.76
C PHE A 83 -13.36 3.91 -0.59
N THR A 84 -12.39 3.39 -1.35
CA THR A 84 -12.03 1.96 -1.37
C THR A 84 -10.79 1.63 -0.52
N SER A 85 -10.13 2.65 0.03
CA SER A 85 -8.96 2.47 0.89
C SER A 85 -8.77 3.68 1.81
N GLN A 86 -8.03 3.51 2.90
CA GLN A 86 -7.61 4.61 3.76
C GLN A 86 -6.82 5.68 2.99
N ARG A 87 -5.96 5.27 2.05
CA ARG A 87 -5.17 6.20 1.23
C ARG A 87 -6.05 7.12 0.38
N ALA A 88 -7.17 6.62 -0.13
CA ALA A 88 -8.13 7.46 -0.84
C ALA A 88 -8.78 8.51 0.07
N VAL A 89 -9.06 8.16 1.33
CA VAL A 89 -9.58 9.11 2.33
C VAL A 89 -8.55 10.17 2.67
N GLU A 90 -7.29 9.78 2.89
CA GLU A 90 -6.18 10.69 3.18
C GLU A 90 -5.95 11.67 2.02
N ALA A 91 -5.96 11.18 0.78
CA ALA A 91 -5.84 12.00 -0.41
C ALA A 91 -6.98 13.02 -0.51
N PHE A 92 -8.22 12.58 -0.26
CA PHE A 92 -9.38 13.47 -0.26
C PHE A 92 -9.33 14.53 0.83
N ALA A 93 -8.83 14.19 2.03
CA ALA A 93 -8.67 15.16 3.12
C ALA A 93 -7.69 16.31 2.79
N SER A 94 -6.89 16.16 1.72
CA SER A 94 -5.95 17.16 1.22
C SER A 94 -6.46 18.00 0.03
N LEU A 95 -7.68 17.74 -0.46
CA LEU A 95 -8.26 18.39 -1.66
C LEU A 95 -8.76 19.82 -1.46
#